data_AF-A0A2T7DYL9-F1
#
_entry.id   AF-A0A2T7DYL9-F1
#
_cell.length_a   1.000
_cell.length_b   1.000
_cell.length_c   1.000
_cell.angle_alpha   90.00
_cell.angle_beta   90.00
_cell.angle_gamma   90.00
#
_symmetry.space_group_name_H-M   'P 1'
#
loop_
_entity.id
_entity.type
_entity.pdbx_description
1 polymer ?
#
loop_
_entity_poly.entity_id
_entity_poly.type
_entity_poly.pdbx_seq_one_letter_code
_entity_poly.pdbx_strand_id
1 'polypeptide(L)'
;MGFSGQNVSCLYYFIMSYFPWLTILVVLPIFAGSLIFFLPHKGNKIVRWYTISICLLEFLLMTYAFCYHFQLEDPLIQLKEDLKWIDVLDFHWRLGIDGLSLGSILLTGFITTLATLAAWPVTRNSRLFYFLMLAMYSGQIGLFSSRDLLLFFIMWELELIPVYLLLSMWGERGVCIQLPSLFCILQAVPFFS
;
A
#
# COMPACT_ATOMS: atom_id res chain seq x y z
N MET A 1 30.38 23.90 -26.22
CA MET A 1 29.67 24.49 -25.05
C MET A 1 28.46 23.62 -24.76
N GLY A 2 28.61 22.63 -23.88
CA GLY A 2 27.59 21.64 -23.53
C GLY A 2 26.90 22.00 -22.23
N PHE A 3 25.65 22.48 -22.30
CA PHE A 3 24.86 22.96 -21.16
C PHE A 3 23.42 22.44 -21.15
N SER A 4 23.14 21.24 -21.68
CA SER A 4 21.76 20.76 -21.82
C SER A 4 21.40 19.45 -21.09
N GLY A 5 22.35 18.75 -20.46
CA GLY A 5 22.10 17.44 -19.82
C GLY A 5 21.98 17.47 -18.29
N GLN A 6 22.84 18.22 -17.60
CA GLN A 6 22.92 18.18 -16.13
C GLN A 6 21.82 18.98 -15.41
N ASN A 7 21.34 20.09 -15.98
CA ASN A 7 20.32 20.91 -15.33
C ASN A 7 18.95 20.23 -15.28
N VAL A 8 18.63 19.36 -16.24
CA VAL A 8 17.35 18.63 -16.28
C VAL A 8 17.36 17.53 -15.23
N SER A 9 18.43 16.73 -15.15
CA SER A 9 18.58 15.70 -14.12
C SER A 9 18.59 16.28 -12.71
N CYS A 10 19.18 17.47 -12.51
CA CYS A 10 19.19 18.15 -11.23
C CYS A 10 17.81 18.71 -10.84
N LEU A 11 17.04 19.25 -11.80
CA LEU A 11 15.66 19.69 -11.58
C LEU A 11 14.71 18.52 -11.30
N TYR A 12 14.91 17.39 -11.97
CA TYR A 12 14.19 16.15 -11.69
C TYR A 12 14.53 15.59 -10.31
N TYR A 13 15.81 15.54 -9.92
CA TYR A 13 16.22 15.15 -8.56
C TYR A 13 15.64 16.08 -7.48
N PHE A 14 15.56 17.39 -7.76
CA PHE A 14 15.01 18.39 -6.83
C PHE A 14 13.49 18.30 -6.69
N ILE A 15 12.76 18.11 -7.80
CA ILE A 15 11.31 17.87 -7.78
C ILE A 15 10.99 16.53 -7.11
N MET A 16 11.77 15.48 -7.37
CA MET A 16 11.57 14.18 -6.73
C MET A 16 11.95 14.14 -5.25
N SER A 17 12.88 14.99 -4.78
CA SER A 17 13.20 15.12 -3.35
C SER A 17 12.13 15.85 -2.53
N TYR A 18 11.32 16.71 -3.16
CA TYR A 18 10.25 17.47 -2.48
C TYR A 18 8.87 16.82 -2.59
N PHE A 19 8.68 15.89 -3.52
CA PHE A 19 7.39 15.24 -3.73
C PHE A 19 7.30 13.97 -2.88
N PRO A 20 6.29 13.81 -1.99
CA PRO A 20 6.22 12.68 -1.09
C PRO A 20 5.68 11.42 -1.80
N TRP A 21 6.50 10.81 -2.65
CA TRP A 21 6.17 9.63 -3.44
C TRP A 21 5.70 8.44 -2.60
N LEU A 22 6.33 8.21 -1.44
CA LEU A 22 5.96 7.12 -0.53
C LEU A 22 4.60 7.36 0.09
N THR A 23 4.38 8.57 0.57
CA THR A 23 3.09 8.96 1.14
C THR A 23 1.98 8.83 0.09
N ILE A 24 2.26 9.17 -1.17
CA ILE A 24 1.30 8.99 -2.26
C ILE A 24 1.00 7.51 -2.51
N LEU A 25 2.02 6.64 -2.58
CA LEU A 25 1.82 5.20 -2.78
C LEU A 25 1.01 4.57 -1.64
N VAL A 26 1.16 5.04 -0.40
CA VAL A 26 0.36 4.54 0.73
C VAL A 26 -1.06 5.11 0.66
N VAL A 27 -1.24 6.39 0.37
CA VAL A 27 -2.55 7.06 0.46
C VAL A 27 -3.43 6.83 -0.78
N LEU A 28 -2.85 6.68 -1.96
CA LEU A 28 -3.54 6.48 -3.23
C LEU A 28 -4.54 5.31 -3.19
N PRO A 29 -4.19 4.09 -2.74
CA PRO A 29 -5.13 2.97 -2.72
C PRO A 29 -6.28 3.19 -1.72
N ILE A 30 -6.02 3.82 -0.57
CA ILE A 30 -7.08 4.18 0.39
C ILE A 30 -8.03 5.21 -0.21
N PHE A 31 -7.47 6.26 -0.82
CA PHE A 31 -8.25 7.33 -1.44
C PHE A 31 -9.09 6.79 -2.60
N ALA A 32 -8.49 5.97 -3.45
CA ALA A 32 -9.15 5.30 -4.55
C ALA A 32 -10.22 4.32 -4.06
N GLY A 33 -9.97 3.60 -2.97
CA GLY A 33 -10.97 2.76 -2.29
C GLY A 33 -12.15 3.57 -1.76
N SER A 34 -11.92 4.73 -1.15
CA SER A 34 -12.98 5.61 -0.66
C SER A 34 -13.86 6.13 -1.82
N LEU A 35 -13.24 6.44 -2.96
CA LEU A 35 -13.94 6.83 -4.18
C LEU A 35 -14.88 5.74 -4.72
N ILE A 36 -14.67 4.46 -4.39
CA ILE A 36 -15.58 3.37 -4.78
C ILE A 36 -16.98 3.55 -4.19
N PHE A 37 -17.12 4.16 -3.01
CA PHE A 37 -18.43 4.38 -2.39
C PHE A 37 -19.29 5.38 -3.17
N PHE A 38 -18.66 6.31 -3.90
CA PHE A 38 -19.34 7.30 -4.72
C PHE A 38 -19.77 6.76 -6.10
N LEU A 39 -19.28 5.59 -6.52
CA LEU A 39 -19.67 4.99 -7.80
C LEU A 39 -21.10 4.43 -7.78
N PRO A 40 -21.87 4.59 -8.87
CA PRO A 40 -23.27 4.17 -8.94
C PRO A 40 -23.43 2.65 -8.79
N HIS A 41 -24.39 2.23 -7.97
CA HIS A 41 -24.65 0.84 -7.58
C HIS A 41 -25.05 -0.11 -8.73
N LYS A 42 -25.32 0.42 -9.93
CA LYS A 42 -25.92 -0.34 -11.05
C LYS A 42 -24.93 -1.24 -11.82
N GLY A 43 -23.62 -1.22 -11.52
CA GLY A 43 -22.65 -1.96 -12.33
C GLY A 43 -21.49 -2.57 -11.54
N ASN A 44 -21.61 -3.85 -11.17
CA ASN A 44 -20.49 -4.63 -10.63
C ASN A 44 -19.27 -4.61 -11.57
N LYS A 45 -19.48 -4.53 -12.88
CA LYS A 45 -18.41 -4.44 -13.89
C LYS A 45 -17.61 -3.13 -13.79
N ILE A 46 -18.24 -2.00 -13.48
CA ILE A 46 -17.56 -0.69 -13.43
C ILE A 46 -16.59 -0.67 -12.25
N VAL A 47 -17.06 -1.07 -11.06
CA VAL A 47 -16.24 -1.14 -9.84
C VAL A 47 -15.05 -2.10 -10.02
N ARG A 48 -15.27 -3.22 -10.71
CA ARG A 48 -14.23 -4.20 -11.04
C ARG A 48 -13.13 -3.60 -11.91
N TRP A 49 -13.49 -3.04 -13.07
CA TRP A 49 -12.53 -2.44 -13.98
C TRP A 49 -11.80 -1.27 -13.32
N TYR A 50 -12.52 -0.45 -12.54
CA TYR A 50 -11.93 0.65 -11.77
C TYR A 50 -10.84 0.14 -10.81
N THR A 51 -11.14 -0.89 -10.01
CA THR A 51 -10.17 -1.43 -9.03
C THR A 51 -8.95 -2.04 -9.72
N ILE A 52 -9.15 -2.79 -10.81
CA ILE A 52 -8.05 -3.35 -11.61
C ILE A 52 -7.18 -2.23 -12.18
N SER A 53 -7.79 -1.15 -12.70
CA SER A 53 -7.04 0.00 -13.22
C SER A 53 -6.21 0.67 -12.13
N ILE A 54 -6.72 0.79 -10.90
CA ILE A 54 -5.97 1.36 -9.77
C ILE A 54 -4.80 0.46 -9.39
N CYS A 55 -5.03 -0.84 -9.18
CA CYS A 55 -3.94 -1.77 -8.85
C CYS A 55 -2.86 -1.79 -9.92
N LEU A 56 -3.25 -1.75 -11.20
CA LEU A 56 -2.30 -1.69 -12.30
C LEU A 56 -1.53 -0.36 -12.33
N LEU A 57 -2.22 0.77 -12.09
CA LEU A 57 -1.60 2.09 -12.01
C LEU A 57 -0.57 2.14 -10.87
N GLU A 58 -0.93 1.64 -9.69
CA GLU A 58 -0.03 1.53 -8.53
C GLU A 58 1.18 0.65 -8.83
N PHE A 59 0.96 -0.53 -9.41
CA PHE A 59 2.05 -1.42 -9.82
C PHE A 59 3.00 -0.76 -10.82
N LEU A 60 2.46 -0.01 -11.78
CA LEU A 60 3.27 0.77 -12.72
C LEU A 60 4.02 1.92 -12.03
N LEU A 61 3.40 2.63 -11.08
CA LEU A 61 4.08 3.67 -10.29
C LEU A 61 5.24 3.10 -9.49
N MET A 62 5.05 1.95 -8.84
CA MET A 62 6.12 1.28 -8.08
C MET A 62 7.24 0.77 -8.97
N THR A 63 6.90 0.20 -10.14
CA THR A 63 7.89 -0.25 -11.13
C THR A 63 8.65 0.94 -11.71
N TYR A 64 7.98 2.07 -11.93
CA TYR A 64 8.61 3.31 -12.36
C TYR A 64 9.57 3.85 -11.30
N ALA A 65 9.14 3.90 -10.04
CA ALA A 65 9.99 4.30 -8.93
C ALA A 65 11.23 3.40 -8.83
N PHE A 66 11.07 2.09 -9.01
CA PHE A 66 12.18 1.13 -9.05
C PHE A 66 13.16 1.43 -10.20
N CYS A 67 12.69 1.61 -11.44
CA CYS A 67 13.58 1.83 -12.58
C CYS A 67 14.37 3.15 -12.51
N TYR A 68 13.82 4.19 -11.88
CA TYR A 68 14.43 5.53 -11.87
C TYR A 68 15.24 5.84 -10.60
N HIS A 69 14.88 5.27 -9.44
CA HIS A 69 15.58 5.53 -8.18
C HIS A 69 16.65 4.50 -7.81
N PHE A 70 16.70 3.35 -8.49
CA PHE A 70 17.62 2.28 -8.11
C PHE A 70 19.00 2.44 -8.77
N GLN A 71 19.89 3.17 -8.11
CA GLN A 71 21.34 3.05 -8.35
C GLN A 71 21.86 1.91 -7.45
N LEU A 72 22.26 0.80 -8.08
CA LEU A 72 22.79 -0.42 -7.43
C LEU A 72 24.07 -0.20 -6.60
N GLU A 73 24.63 1.00 -6.66
CA GLU A 73 25.98 1.31 -6.17
C GLU A 73 25.99 1.91 -4.75
N ASP A 74 24.86 2.42 -4.25
CA ASP A 74 24.75 2.96 -2.89
C ASP A 74 23.82 2.10 -2.00
N PRO A 75 24.34 1.45 -0.94
CA PRO A 75 23.54 0.67 0.02
C PRO A 75 22.78 1.54 1.03
N LEU A 76 22.81 2.88 0.87
CA LEU A 76 22.09 3.83 1.71
C LEU A 76 20.70 4.11 1.13
N ILE A 77 19.70 4.00 2.00
CA ILE A 77 18.31 4.49 1.89
C ILE A 77 18.08 5.40 0.68
N GLN A 78 17.40 4.89 -0.34
CA GLN A 78 17.25 5.60 -1.62
C GLN A 78 16.14 6.64 -1.61
N LEU A 79 15.15 6.49 -0.71
CA LEU A 79 14.03 7.41 -0.57
C LEU A 79 13.68 7.54 0.91
N LYS A 80 13.85 8.74 1.47
CA LYS A 80 13.54 9.05 2.87
C LYS A 80 12.62 10.26 2.93
N GLU A 81 11.44 10.06 3.51
CA GLU A 81 10.52 11.12 3.88
C GLU A 81 10.50 11.19 5.41
N ASP A 82 10.75 12.39 5.96
CA ASP A 82 10.71 12.64 7.41
C ASP A 82 9.78 13.84 7.63
N LEU A 83 8.51 13.56 7.91
CA LEU A 83 7.50 14.57 8.21
C LEU A 83 7.22 14.53 9.71
N LYS A 84 7.42 15.65 10.40
CA LYS A 84 7.00 15.77 11.81
C LYS A 84 5.47 15.84 11.85
N TRP A 85 4.82 14.81 12.38
CA TRP A 85 3.36 14.78 12.48
C TRP A 85 2.87 15.39 13.80
N ILE A 86 3.44 14.98 14.94
CA ILE A 86 3.05 15.49 16.26
C ILE A 86 4.29 15.75 17.12
N ASP A 87 4.58 17.03 17.39
CA ASP A 87 5.71 17.47 18.21
C ASP A 87 5.58 17.08 19.70
N VAL A 88 4.35 16.81 20.18
CA VAL A 88 4.07 16.51 21.61
C VAL A 88 4.40 15.06 21.98
N LEU A 89 4.44 14.16 20.99
CA LEU A 89 4.68 12.72 21.16
C LEU A 89 5.99 12.26 20.49
N ASP A 90 6.80 13.20 19.98
CA ASP A 90 7.99 12.92 19.16
C ASP A 90 7.66 11.95 18.01
N PHE A 91 6.44 12.08 17.44
CA PHE A 91 5.94 11.18 16.41
C PHE A 91 6.35 11.70 15.03
N HIS A 92 7.34 11.01 14.46
CA HIS A 92 7.85 11.27 13.12
C HIS A 92 7.17 10.32 12.14
N TRP A 93 6.64 10.87 11.05
CA TRP A 93 6.22 10.09 9.90
C TRP A 93 7.45 9.82 9.05
N ARG A 94 8.23 8.81 9.43
CA ARG A 94 9.42 8.38 8.67
C ARG A 94 9.05 7.22 7.77
N LEU A 95 8.93 7.54 6.49
CA LEU A 95 8.85 6.54 5.42
C LEU A 95 10.22 6.43 4.78
N GLY A 96 10.69 5.19 4.65
CA GLY A 96 11.99 4.90 4.08
C GLY A 96 11.91 3.66 3.22
N ILE A 97 12.52 3.72 2.04
CA ILE A 97 12.66 2.56 1.18
C ILE A 97 14.13 2.12 1.18
N ASP A 98 14.33 0.86 1.55
CA ASP A 98 15.60 0.14 1.43
C ASP A 98 15.51 -0.95 0.33
N GLY A 99 16.66 -1.48 -0.09
CA GLY A 99 16.72 -2.49 -1.17
C GLY A 99 15.89 -3.75 -0.94
N LEU A 100 15.72 -4.17 0.33
CA LEU A 100 14.85 -5.31 0.68
C LEU A 100 13.36 -4.94 0.63
N SER A 101 13.00 -3.75 1.14
CA SER A 101 11.60 -3.28 1.13
C SER A 101 11.06 -3.11 -0.29
N LEU A 102 11.90 -2.68 -1.25
CA LEU A 102 11.49 -2.57 -2.66
C LEU A 102 11.02 -3.89 -3.26
N GLY A 103 11.78 -4.95 -3.03
CA GLY A 103 11.42 -6.28 -3.52
C GLY A 103 10.06 -6.71 -2.98
N SER A 104 9.83 -6.53 -1.68
CA SER A 104 8.56 -6.84 -1.04
C SER A 104 7.41 -5.98 -1.58
N ILE A 105 7.59 -4.67 -1.73
CA ILE A 105 6.56 -3.75 -2.22
C ILE A 105 6.16 -4.11 -3.66
N LEU A 106 7.12 -4.40 -4.54
CA LEU A 106 6.85 -4.77 -5.93
C LEU A 106 6.14 -6.12 -6.03
N LEU A 107 6.56 -7.09 -5.21
CA LEU A 107 5.90 -8.39 -5.10
C LEU A 107 4.46 -8.27 -4.56
N THR A 108 4.24 -7.43 -3.56
CA THR A 108 2.90 -7.12 -3.03
C THR A 108 1.99 -6.55 -4.11
N GLY A 109 2.48 -5.60 -4.93
CA GLY A 109 1.71 -5.06 -6.05
C GLY A 109 1.35 -6.10 -7.09
N PHE A 110 2.32 -6.95 -7.43
CA PHE A 110 2.10 -8.04 -8.38
C PHE A 110 1.04 -9.02 -7.88
N ILE A 111 1.18 -9.51 -6.64
CA ILE A 111 0.22 -10.44 -6.04
C ILE A 111 -1.15 -9.81 -5.89
N THR A 112 -1.25 -8.55 -5.44
CA THR A 112 -2.54 -7.87 -5.27
C THR A 112 -3.26 -7.66 -6.59
N THR A 113 -2.50 -7.34 -7.65
CA THR A 113 -3.07 -7.21 -9.00
C THR A 113 -3.62 -8.56 -9.48
N LEU A 114 -2.89 -9.66 -9.29
CA LEU A 114 -3.36 -11.01 -9.62
C LEU A 114 -4.56 -11.43 -8.76
N ALA A 115 -4.55 -11.14 -7.47
CA ALA A 115 -5.64 -11.44 -6.55
C ALA A 115 -6.92 -10.70 -6.96
N THR A 116 -6.80 -9.43 -7.37
CA THR A 116 -7.92 -8.62 -7.86
C THR A 116 -8.49 -9.18 -9.16
N LEU A 117 -7.64 -9.68 -10.07
CA LEU A 117 -8.07 -10.38 -11.28
C LEU A 117 -8.78 -11.71 -10.96
N ALA A 118 -8.26 -12.47 -10.00
CA ALA A 118 -8.85 -13.74 -9.55
C ALA A 118 -10.19 -13.56 -8.82
N ALA A 119 -10.42 -12.39 -8.19
CA ALA A 119 -11.66 -12.05 -7.50
C ALA A 119 -12.88 -11.80 -8.44
N TRP A 120 -12.78 -12.17 -9.71
CA TRP A 120 -13.87 -12.08 -10.71
C TRP A 120 -15.22 -12.70 -10.31
N PRO A 121 -15.29 -13.85 -9.60
CA PRO A 121 -16.57 -14.47 -9.25
C PRO A 121 -17.27 -13.79 -8.06
N VAL A 122 -16.62 -12.84 -7.36
CA VAL A 122 -17.21 -12.18 -6.19
C VAL A 122 -18.33 -11.23 -6.62
N THR A 123 -19.57 -11.63 -6.37
CA THR A 123 -20.79 -10.88 -6.73
C THR A 123 -21.51 -10.29 -5.52
N ARG A 124 -21.33 -10.89 -4.34
CA ARG A 124 -21.84 -10.38 -3.06
C ARG A 124 -21.03 -9.13 -2.67
N ASN A 125 -21.70 -8.03 -2.31
CA ASN A 125 -21.11 -6.79 -1.77
C ASN A 125 -19.78 -6.34 -2.41
N SER A 126 -19.74 -6.30 -3.75
CA SER A 126 -18.55 -5.99 -4.55
C SER A 126 -17.80 -4.72 -4.10
N ARG A 127 -18.52 -3.64 -3.77
CA ARG A 127 -17.91 -2.37 -3.31
C ARG A 127 -17.07 -2.53 -2.05
N LEU A 128 -17.64 -3.21 -1.04
CA LEU A 128 -16.97 -3.40 0.24
C LEU A 128 -15.78 -4.34 0.07
N PHE A 129 -15.92 -5.39 -0.75
CA PHE A 129 -14.82 -6.30 -1.06
C PHE A 129 -13.62 -5.56 -1.68
N TYR A 130 -13.85 -4.78 -2.74
CA TYR A 130 -12.77 -4.04 -3.41
C TYR A 130 -12.20 -2.91 -2.56
N PHE A 131 -13.01 -2.25 -1.73
CA PHE A 131 -12.52 -1.29 -0.75
C PHE A 131 -11.57 -1.94 0.26
N LEU A 132 -11.96 -3.09 0.84
CA LEU A 132 -11.13 -3.82 1.81
C LEU A 132 -9.83 -4.34 1.16
N MET A 133 -9.90 -4.82 -0.09
CA MET A 133 -8.71 -5.22 -0.85
C MET A 133 -7.73 -4.05 -1.06
N LEU A 134 -8.22 -2.87 -1.44
CA LEU A 134 -7.38 -1.68 -1.60
C LEU A 134 -6.83 -1.15 -0.27
N ALA A 135 -7.63 -1.20 0.80
CA ALA A 135 -7.19 -0.82 2.14
C ALA A 135 -6.06 -1.75 2.64
N MET A 136 -6.20 -3.07 2.42
CA MET A 136 -5.15 -4.05 2.72
C MET A 136 -3.88 -3.76 1.90
N TYR A 137 -4.03 -3.44 0.62
CA TYR A 137 -2.90 -3.13 -0.26
C TYR A 137 -2.09 -1.93 0.23
N SER A 138 -2.78 -0.86 0.64
CA SER A 138 -2.17 0.29 1.31
C SER A 138 -1.39 -0.09 2.56
N GLY A 139 -2.03 -0.87 3.46
CA GLY A 139 -1.43 -1.31 4.72
C GLY A 139 -0.14 -2.09 4.50
N GLN A 140 -0.11 -2.99 3.50
CA GLN A 140 1.08 -3.76 3.15
C GLN A 140 2.22 -2.88 2.63
N ILE A 141 1.93 -1.91 1.74
CA ILE A 141 2.93 -0.95 1.26
C ILE A 141 3.46 -0.11 2.44
N GLY A 142 2.55 0.38 3.30
CA GLY A 142 2.88 1.14 4.50
C GLY A 142 3.76 0.37 5.48
N LEU A 143 3.50 -0.93 5.66
CA LEU A 143 4.27 -1.81 6.54
C LEU A 143 5.74 -1.91 6.09
N PHE A 144 5.98 -2.16 4.81
CA PHE A 144 7.35 -2.29 4.27
C PHE A 144 8.09 -0.95 4.15
N SER A 145 7.34 0.14 4.08
CA SER A 145 7.88 1.50 4.01
C SER A 145 8.14 2.13 5.38
N SER A 146 7.54 1.61 6.46
CA SER A 146 7.62 2.23 7.78
C SER A 146 8.99 2.01 8.40
N ARG A 147 9.62 3.09 8.88
CA ARG A 147 10.89 3.01 9.61
C ARG A 147 10.77 3.09 11.12
N ASP A 148 9.75 3.78 11.62
CA ASP A 148 9.50 3.87 13.06
C ASP A 148 8.58 2.74 13.51
N LEU A 149 8.90 2.14 14.66
CA LEU A 149 8.13 1.01 15.23
C LEU A 149 6.65 1.35 15.46
N LEU A 150 6.35 2.60 15.84
CA LEU A 150 4.97 3.02 16.08
C LEU A 150 4.20 3.17 14.76
N LEU A 151 4.82 3.73 13.71
CA LEU A 151 4.19 3.82 12.39
C LEU A 151 3.98 2.42 11.80
N PHE A 152 4.97 1.53 11.95
CA PHE A 152 4.86 0.12 11.60
C PHE A 152 3.66 -0.53 12.30
N PHE A 153 3.49 -0.31 13.61
CA PHE A 153 2.37 -0.84 14.38
C PHE A 153 1.01 -0.34 13.85
N ILE A 154 0.90 0.96 13.54
CA ILE A 154 -0.34 1.53 12.96
C ILE A 154 -0.65 0.90 11.60
N MET A 155 0.35 0.77 10.72
CA MET A 155 0.17 0.17 9.39
C MET A 155 -0.17 -1.32 9.47
N TRP A 156 0.42 -2.03 10.43
CA TRP A 156 0.11 -3.42 10.71
C TRP A 156 -1.34 -3.61 11.17
N GLU A 157 -1.83 -2.81 12.13
CA GLU A 157 -3.24 -2.79 12.54
C GLU A 157 -4.18 -2.43 11.37
N LEU A 158 -3.75 -1.50 10.51
CA LEU A 158 -4.50 -1.09 9.32
C LEU A 158 -4.65 -2.23 8.31
N GLU A 159 -3.70 -3.17 8.23
CA GLU A 159 -3.83 -4.38 7.42
C GLU A 159 -4.73 -5.45 8.06
N LEU A 160 -4.69 -5.60 9.39
CA LEU A 160 -5.49 -6.59 10.11
C LEU A 160 -7.00 -6.35 9.95
N ILE A 161 -7.43 -5.09 10.02
CA ILE A 161 -8.87 -4.74 9.99
C ILE A 161 -9.53 -5.21 8.67
N PRO A 162 -8.99 -4.90 7.48
CA PRO A 162 -9.51 -5.41 6.21
C PRO A 162 -9.54 -6.93 6.11
N VAL A 163 -8.46 -7.60 6.53
CA VAL A 163 -8.36 -9.07 6.47
C VAL A 163 -9.42 -9.73 7.36
N TYR A 164 -9.60 -9.23 8.58
CA TYR A 164 -10.62 -9.69 9.51
C TYR A 164 -12.03 -9.60 8.90
N LEU A 165 -12.36 -8.45 8.28
CA LEU A 165 -13.66 -8.23 7.65
C LEU A 165 -13.89 -9.10 6.42
N LEU A 166 -12.84 -9.30 5.59
CA LEU A 166 -12.91 -10.19 4.44
C LEU A 166 -13.20 -11.63 4.87
N LEU A 167 -12.49 -12.15 5.87
CA LEU A 167 -12.69 -13.50 6.39
C LEU A 167 -14.06 -13.67 7.07
N SER A 168 -14.53 -12.66 7.81
CA SER A 168 -15.81 -12.73 8.51
C SER A 168 -17.01 -12.78 7.55
N MET A 169 -16.97 -11.99 6.45
CA MET A 169 -18.11 -11.88 5.52
C MET A 169 -18.09 -12.89 4.37
N TRP A 170 -16.91 -13.27 3.86
CA TRP A 170 -16.76 -14.21 2.74
C TRP A 170 -16.23 -15.58 3.17
N GLY A 171 -15.93 -15.78 4.46
CA GLY A 171 -15.62 -17.09 5.00
C GLY A 171 -16.80 -18.06 4.92
N GLU A 172 -16.48 -19.34 4.74
CA GLU A 172 -17.42 -20.45 4.80
C GLU A 172 -18.03 -20.57 6.22
N ARG A 173 -19.30 -21.01 6.32
CA ARG A 173 -20.14 -20.95 7.54
C ARG A 173 -19.55 -21.60 8.80
N GLY A 174 -18.58 -22.51 8.69
CA GLY A 174 -17.91 -23.16 9.84
C GLY A 174 -16.67 -22.41 10.37
N VAL A 175 -16.15 -21.45 9.61
CA VAL A 175 -14.88 -20.75 9.86
C VAL A 175 -15.11 -19.31 10.36
N CYS A 176 -16.32 -18.78 10.16
CA CYS A 176 -16.69 -17.35 10.26
C CYS A 176 -16.41 -16.63 11.59
N ILE A 177 -16.21 -17.32 12.72
CA ILE A 177 -16.06 -16.67 14.03
C ILE A 177 -14.71 -17.00 14.68
N GLN A 178 -14.26 -18.25 14.57
CA GLN A 178 -13.05 -18.71 15.25
C GLN A 178 -11.78 -18.29 14.52
N LEU A 179 -11.77 -18.30 13.17
CA LEU A 179 -10.56 -18.05 12.40
C LEU A 179 -10.11 -16.57 12.42
N PRO A 180 -11.01 -15.58 12.23
CA PRO A 180 -10.60 -14.17 12.22
C PRO A 180 -10.09 -13.71 13.59
N SER A 181 -10.71 -14.18 14.67
CA SER A 181 -10.31 -13.87 16.05
C SER A 181 -8.97 -14.54 16.40
N LEU A 182 -8.81 -15.83 16.06
CA LEU A 182 -7.55 -16.54 16.28
C LEU A 182 -6.41 -15.98 15.42
N PHE A 183 -6.69 -15.55 14.19
CA PHE A 183 -5.71 -14.91 13.30
C PHE A 183 -5.20 -13.59 13.89
N CYS A 184 -6.12 -12.73 14.35
CA CYS A 184 -5.77 -11.48 15.01
C CYS A 184 -4.93 -11.71 16.28
N ILE A 185 -5.32 -12.69 17.10
CA ILE A 185 -4.58 -13.09 18.30
C ILE A 185 -3.19 -13.62 17.92
N LEU A 186 -3.08 -14.54 16.97
CA LEU A 186 -1.81 -15.16 16.58
C LEU A 186 -0.82 -14.16 15.96
N GLN A 187 -1.31 -13.18 15.20
CA GLN A 187 -0.42 -12.16 14.64
C GLN A 187 -0.02 -11.09 15.67
N ALA A 188 -0.82 -10.84 16.70
CA ALA A 188 -0.45 -9.94 17.79
C ALA A 188 0.58 -10.53 18.77
N VAL A 189 0.65 -11.85 18.88
CA VAL A 189 1.55 -12.58 19.79
C VAL A 189 3.05 -12.30 19.58
N PRO A 190 3.63 -12.28 18.35
CA PRO A 190 5.07 -12.08 18.18
C PRO A 190 5.61 -10.70 18.60
N PHE A 191 4.75 -9.72 18.91
CA PHE A 191 5.16 -8.40 19.40
C PHE A 191 5.10 -8.26 20.94
N PHE A 192 4.54 -9.25 21.64
CA PHE A 192 4.44 -9.25 23.11
C PHE A 192 5.39 -10.26 23.78
N SER A 193 6.31 -10.88 23.04
CA SER A 193 7.36 -11.81 23.53
C SER A 193 8.76 -11.24 23.32
#